data_AF-A0A7W6HL79-F1
#
_entry.id   AF-A0A7W6HL79-F1
#
_cell.length_a   1.000
_cell.length_b   1.000
_cell.length_c   1.000
_cell.angle_alpha   90.00
_cell.angle_beta   90.00
_cell.angle_gamma   90.00
#
_symmetry.space_group_name_H-M   'P 1'
#
loop_
_entity.id
_entity.type
_entity.pdbx_description
1 polymer ?
#
loop_
_entity_poly.entity_id
_entity_poly.type
_entity_poly.pdbx_seq_one_letter_code
_entity_poly.pdbx_strand_id
1 'polypeptide(L)' 'MHAGLHLLRLPTERFWALTPREFAAMTGAYAPAIRADLARMELEALMARYPDRKTGARAHGR' A
#
# COMPACT_ATOMS: atom_id res chain seq x y z
N MET A 1 -2.90 -6.03 11.38
CA MET A 1 -4.29 -5.84 10.90
C MET A 1 -4.58 -4.34 10.84
N HIS A 2 -4.41 -3.69 9.68
CA HIS A 2 -4.87 -2.30 9.50
C HIS A 2 -6.27 -2.36 8.87
N ALA A 3 -7.30 -2.43 9.71
CA ALA A 3 -8.70 -2.54 9.30
C ALA A 3 -9.52 -1.47 10.03
N GLY A 4 -9.42 -0.23 9.55
CA GLY A 4 -10.18 0.90 10.10
C GLY A 4 -11.32 1.32 9.17
N LEU A 5 -12.33 1.99 9.72
CA LEU A 5 -13.41 2.64 8.95
C LEU A 5 -12.88 3.49 7.78
N HIS A 6 -11.74 4.17 7.96
CA HIS A 6 -11.07 4.95 6.92
C HIS A 6 -10.51 4.12 5.77
N LEU A 7 -10.07 2.89 6.04
CA LEU A 7 -9.49 1.99 5.03
C LEU A 7 -10.60 1.27 4.25
N LEU A 8 -11.68 0.89 4.94
CA LEU A 8 -12.84 0.27 4.29
C LEU A 8 -13.75 1.29 3.59
N ARG A 9 -13.64 2.59 3.93
CA ARG A 9 -14.46 3.69 3.40
C ARG A 9 -15.97 3.42 3.48
N LEU A 10 -16.39 2.72 4.54
CA LEU A 10 -17.78 2.36 4.78
C LEU A 10 -18.49 3.44 5.62
N PRO A 11 -19.79 3.69 5.36
CA PRO A 11 -20.64 4.39 6.32
C PRO A 11 -20.66 3.62 7.65
N THR A 12 -20.61 4.35 8.77
CA THR A 12 -20.52 3.78 10.13
C THR A 12 -21.60 2.75 10.44
N GLU A 13 -22.85 3.01 10.03
CA GLU A 13 -23.98 2.09 10.23
C GLU A 13 -23.76 0.75 9.53
N ARG A 14 -23.25 0.78 8.29
CA ARG A 14 -22.97 -0.42 7.52
C ARG A 14 -21.83 -1.23 8.12
N PHE A 15 -20.83 -0.56 8.69
CA PHE A 15 -19.73 -1.23 9.38
C PHE A 15 -20.20 -2.04 10.59
N TRP A 16 -21.11 -1.49 11.40
CA TRP A 16 -21.65 -2.20 12.58
C TRP A 16 -22.66 -3.30 12.23
N ALA A 17 -23.25 -3.25 11.03
CA ALA A 17 -24.13 -4.30 10.53
C ALA A 17 -23.36 -5.52 9.96
N LEU A 18 -22.03 -5.42 9.77
CA LEU A 18 -21.24 -6.50 9.18
C LEU A 18 -21.18 -7.72 10.10
N THR A 19 -21.32 -8.90 9.50
CA THR A 19 -20.96 -10.15 10.15
C THR A 19 -19.43 -10.29 10.22
N PRO A 20 -18.87 -11.05 11.19
CA PRO A 20 -17.44 -11.30 11.26
C PRO A 20 -16.84 -11.90 9.97
N ARG A 21 -17.63 -12.70 9.23
CA ARG A 21 -17.20 -13.29 7.96
C ARG A 21 -17.10 -12.25 6.84
N GLU A 22 -18.05 -11.33 6.76
CA GLU A 22 -18.00 -10.22 5.78
C GLU A 22 -16.85 -9.27 6.12
N PHE A 23 -16.63 -8.98 7.40
CA PHE A 23 -15.49 -8.18 7.84
C PHE A 23 -14.14 -8.83 7.48
N ALA A 24 -13.99 -10.14 7.69
CA ALA A 24 -12.80 -10.87 7.29
C ALA A 24 -12.57 -10.83 5.77
N ALA A 25 -13.64 -10.95 4.96
CA ALA A 25 -13.53 -10.83 3.51
C ALA A 25 -13.08 -9.43 3.07
N MET A 26 -13.66 -8.37 3.65
CA MET A 26 -13.33 -6.99 3.31
C MET A 26 -11.92 -6.57 3.75
N THR A 27 -11.38 -7.19 4.79
CA THR A 27 -10.00 -6.96 5.25
C THR A 27 -8.96 -7.79 4.48
N GLY A 28 -9.40 -8.55 3.47
CA GLY A 28 -8.51 -9.36 2.63
C GLY A 28 -8.05 -10.66 3.30
N ALA A 29 -8.69 -11.12 4.39
CA ALA A 29 -8.32 -12.35 5.08
C ALA A 29 -8.48 -13.63 4.21
N TYR A 30 -9.28 -13.54 3.14
CA TYR A 30 -9.46 -14.59 2.15
C TYR A 30 -8.79 -14.30 0.81
N ALA A 31 -8.09 -13.17 0.68
CA ALA A 31 -7.30 -12.93 -0.51
C ALA A 31 -6.25 -14.06 -0.60
N PRO A 32 -5.99 -14.60 -1.80
CA PRO A 32 -4.82 -15.46 -1.98
C PRO A 32 -3.60 -14.70 -1.47
N ALA A 33 -2.57 -15.42 -1.02
CA ALA A 33 -1.25 -14.83 -0.78
C ALA A 33 -0.65 -14.38 -2.12
N ILE A 34 -1.29 -13.41 -2.77
CA ILE A 34 -0.72 -12.65 -3.86
C ILE A 34 0.50 -12.01 -3.23
N ARG A 35 1.67 -12.38 -3.76
CA ARG A 35 2.98 -11.88 -3.34
C ARG A 35 2.82 -10.43 -2.94
N ALA A 36 3.10 -10.18 -1.65
CA ALA A 36 3.01 -8.89 -1.00
C ALA A 36 3.30 -7.78 -1.99
N ASP A 37 2.32 -6.88 -2.13
CA ASP A 37 2.45 -5.50 -2.56
C ASP A 37 3.92 -5.10 -2.53
N LEU A 38 4.48 -4.79 -3.72
CA LEU A 38 5.92 -4.65 -4.01
C LEU A 38 6.74 -4.41 -2.73
N ALA A 39 7.25 -5.51 -2.17
CA ALA A 39 7.84 -5.47 -0.83
C ALA A 39 8.93 -4.41 -0.79
N ARG A 40 9.12 -3.74 0.35
CA ARG A 40 10.13 -2.69 0.50
C ARG A 40 11.51 -3.14 -0.03
N MET A 41 11.87 -4.40 0.21
CA MET A 41 13.08 -5.03 -0.30
C MET A 41 13.14 -5.10 -1.84
N GLU A 42 12.02 -5.43 -2.52
CA GLU A 42 11.96 -5.46 -3.99
C GLU A 42 12.04 -4.05 -4.57
N LEU A 43 11.45 -3.05 -3.89
CA LEU A 43 11.60 -1.64 -4.24
C LEU A 43 13.05 -1.18 -4.12
N GLU A 44 13.71 -1.50 -3.01
CA GLU A 44 15.12 -1.21 -2.78
C GLU A 44 16.01 -1.85 -3.84
N ALA A 45 15.76 -3.12 -4.19
CA ALA A 45 16.46 -3.81 -5.27
C ALA A 45 16.27 -3.11 -6.63
N LEU A 46 15.07 -2.62 -6.90
CA LEU A 46 14.77 -1.87 -8.13
C LEU A 46 15.51 -0.52 -8.17
N MET A 47 15.51 0.23 -7.07
CA MET A 47 16.23 1.50 -6.94
C MET A 47 17.74 1.33 -7.11
N ALA A 48 18.31 0.25 -6.56
CA ALA A 48 19.71 -0.08 -6.74
C ALA A 48 20.04 -0.46 -8.20
N ARG A 49 19.13 -1.15 -8.88
CA ARG A 49 19.30 -1.58 -10.28
C ARG A 49 19.15 -0.45 -11.28
N TYR A 50 18.30 0.54 -10.98
CA TYR A 50 18.03 1.69 -11.86
C TYR A 50 18.24 3.01 -11.09
N PRO A 51 19.50 3.39 -10.82
CA PRO A 51 19.77 4.64 -10.11
C PRO A 51 19.44 5.85 -10.98
N ASP A 52 18.66 6.79 -10.43
CA ASP A 52 18.34 8.04 -11.11
C ASP A 52 19.61 8.87 -11.36
N ARG A 53 19.79 9.32 -12.60
CA ARG A 53 20.85 10.28 -12.92
C ARG A 53 20.44 11.63 -12.34
N LYS A 54 21.27 12.20 -11.47
CA LYS A 54 21.07 13.57 -10.97
C LYS A 54 21.06 14.54 -12.15
N THR A 55 19.86 14.86 -12.64
CA THR A 55 19.69 15.87 -13.68
C THR A 55 19.84 17.23 -13.02
N GLY A 56 21.01 17.84 -13.24
CA GLY A 56 21.22 19.26 -13.05
C GLY A 56 21.68 19.69 -11.67
N ALA A 57 22.96 19.43 -11.35
CA ALA A 57 23.76 20.54 -10.84
C ALA A 57 23.81 21.62 -11.94
N ARG A 58 22.74 22.41 -12.09
CA ARG A 58 22.87 23.70 -12.76
C ARG A 58 23.74 24.54 -11.84
N ALA A 59 25.01 24.65 -12.20
CA ALA A 59 25.82 25.79 -11.85
C ALA A 59 25.03 27.04 -12.26
N HIS A 60 24.30 27.63 -11.31
CA HIS A 60 23.79 28.98 -11.47
C HIS A 60 25.01 29.88 -11.29
N GLY A 61 25.42 30.48 -12.41
CA GLY A 61 26.67 31.19 -12.54
C GLY A 61 26.84 32.33 -11.55
N ARG A 62 28.11 32.63 -11.28
CA ARG A 62 28.61 33.97 -11.07
C ARG A 62 29.97 34.06 -11.76
#